data_AF-A0A9D1KXV3-F1
#
_entry.id   AF-A0A9D1KXV3-F1
#
_cell.length_a   1.000
_cell.length_b   1.000
_cell.length_c   1.000
_cell.angle_alpha   90.00
_cell.angle_beta   90.00
_cell.angle_gamma   90.00
#
_symmetry.space_group_name_H-M   'P 1'
#
loop_
_entity.id
_entity.type
_entity.pdbx_description
1 polymer ?
#
loop_
_entity_poly.entity_id
_entity_poly.type
_entity_poly.pdbx_seq_one_letter_code
_entity_poly.pdbx_strand_id
1 'polypeptide(L)'
;MLTPIDVQAKTFKTGMGYSKADVDSFLASLYPDYETLYRENMELKDEVQVLNDGINQYKGIEKSLQKALVLAETTSEETIASAKANAAVIEQEASVKAEAILADAKKELENLRAKTVELLQQYESYKSQYKSLATAQMDLLDSDAFKIELAKVDTFVSTEPSVESRMVYQNVPETAAADDDEADDEMDETLSADDPIVQDIASIFDK
;
A
#
# COMPACT_ATOMS: atom_id res chain seq x y z
N MET A 1 -63.29 -43.95 19.87
CA MET A 1 -63.89 -44.03 21.21
C MET A 1 -65.32 -43.55 21.11
N LEU A 2 -66.22 -44.01 21.97
CA LEU A 2 -67.54 -43.41 22.10
C LEU A 2 -67.39 -41.96 22.54
N THR A 3 -68.28 -41.09 22.10
CA THR A 3 -68.39 -39.72 22.59
C THR A 3 -69.45 -39.67 23.69
N PRO A 4 -69.49 -38.62 24.53
CA PRO A 4 -70.57 -38.45 25.50
C PRO A 4 -71.96 -38.57 24.86
N ILE A 5 -72.15 -37.99 23.66
CA ILE A 5 -73.41 -38.04 22.92
C ILE A 5 -73.77 -39.47 22.47
N ASP A 6 -72.77 -40.30 22.11
CA ASP A 6 -72.99 -41.70 21.74
C ASP A 6 -73.44 -42.54 22.94
N VAL A 7 -72.96 -42.21 24.14
CA VAL A 7 -73.36 -42.87 25.40
C VAL A 7 -74.79 -42.46 25.78
N GLN A 8 -75.15 -41.19 25.60
CA GLN A 8 -76.49 -40.68 25.90
C GLN A 8 -77.55 -41.20 24.92
N ALA A 9 -77.21 -41.34 23.64
CA ALA A 9 -78.11 -41.86 22.61
C ALA A 9 -78.20 -43.40 22.61
N LYS A 10 -77.47 -44.09 23.49
CA LYS A 10 -77.39 -45.55 23.48
C LYS A 10 -78.70 -46.17 23.98
N THR A 11 -79.32 -46.98 23.12
CA THR A 11 -80.48 -47.79 23.49
C THR A 11 -80.09 -49.26 23.65
N PHE A 12 -80.66 -49.91 24.66
CA PHE A 12 -80.42 -51.32 24.98
C PHE A 12 -81.63 -52.18 24.58
N LYS A 13 -81.39 -53.42 24.16
CA LYS A 13 -82.45 -54.40 23.84
C LYS A 13 -83.11 -54.90 25.13
N THR A 14 -84.43 -55.05 25.13
CA THR A 14 -85.23 -55.57 26.27
C THR A 14 -85.24 -57.10 26.31
N GLY A 15 -85.11 -57.69 27.51
CA GLY A 15 -85.07 -59.14 27.74
C GLY A 15 -84.84 -59.47 29.22
N MET A 16 -84.58 -60.74 29.55
CA MET A 16 -84.21 -61.18 30.91
C MET A 16 -82.77 -60.69 31.20
N GLY A 17 -82.62 -59.62 31.98
CA GLY A 17 -81.35 -58.91 32.18
C GLY A 17 -81.41 -57.84 33.27
N TYR A 18 -80.45 -56.90 33.28
CA TYR A 18 -80.38 -55.82 34.27
C TYR A 18 -81.65 -54.94 34.28
N SER A 19 -81.99 -54.42 35.47
CA SER A 19 -83.09 -53.47 35.66
C SER A 19 -82.85 -52.20 34.85
N LYS A 20 -83.81 -51.86 33.97
CA LYS A 20 -83.74 -50.64 33.16
C LYS A 20 -83.60 -49.37 34.02
N ALA A 21 -84.33 -49.30 35.13
CA ALA A 21 -84.29 -48.14 36.02
C ALA A 21 -82.92 -47.95 36.70
N ASP A 22 -82.26 -49.05 37.07
CA ASP A 22 -80.93 -48.99 37.72
C ASP A 22 -79.85 -48.59 36.71
N VAL A 23 -79.94 -49.12 35.48
CA VAL A 23 -79.02 -48.76 34.38
C VAL A 23 -79.19 -47.31 33.98
N ASP A 24 -80.43 -46.83 33.85
CA ASP A 24 -80.72 -45.43 33.49
C ASP A 24 -80.23 -44.46 34.59
N SER A 25 -80.41 -44.82 35.87
CA SER A 25 -79.88 -44.05 37.02
C SER A 25 -78.35 -43.99 37.03
N PHE A 26 -77.69 -45.12 36.79
CA PHE A 26 -76.23 -45.18 36.69
C PHE A 26 -75.71 -44.36 35.51
N LEU A 27 -76.31 -44.49 34.32
CA LEU A 27 -75.93 -43.72 33.13
C LEU A 27 -76.16 -42.21 33.32
N ALA A 28 -77.21 -41.82 34.03
CA ALA A 28 -77.46 -40.42 34.38
C ALA A 28 -76.37 -39.84 35.30
N SER A 29 -75.81 -40.65 36.22
CA SER A 29 -74.65 -40.24 37.03
C SER A 29 -73.32 -40.28 36.26
N LEU A 30 -73.15 -41.24 35.35
CA LEU A 30 -71.92 -41.43 34.57
C LEU A 30 -71.74 -40.36 33.48
N TYR A 31 -72.82 -39.91 32.87
CA TYR A 31 -72.78 -38.96 31.75
C TYR A 31 -72.02 -37.65 32.07
N PRO A 32 -72.32 -36.90 33.14
CA PRO A 32 -71.62 -35.65 33.45
C PRO A 32 -70.12 -35.84 33.74
N ASP A 33 -69.76 -36.94 34.44
CA ASP A 33 -68.36 -37.27 34.71
C ASP A 33 -67.62 -37.63 33.42
N TYR A 34 -68.27 -38.40 32.53
CA TYR A 34 -67.69 -38.77 31.25
C TYR A 34 -67.55 -37.57 30.30
N GLU A 35 -68.51 -36.66 30.28
CA GLU A 35 -68.42 -35.42 29.50
C GLU A 35 -67.25 -34.54 29.98
N THR A 36 -67.10 -34.40 31.30
CA THR A 36 -66.00 -33.64 31.91
C THR A 36 -64.66 -34.25 31.55
N LEU A 37 -64.51 -35.56 31.75
CA LEU A 37 -63.28 -36.29 31.41
C LEU A 37 -62.95 -36.19 29.91
N TYR A 38 -63.97 -36.26 29.04
CA TYR A 38 -63.79 -36.17 27.60
C TYR A 38 -63.33 -34.77 27.17
N ARG A 39 -63.91 -33.72 27.74
CA ARG A 39 -63.53 -32.32 27.51
C ARG A 39 -62.11 -32.04 28.00
N GLU A 40 -61.78 -32.41 29.24
CA GLU A 40 -60.42 -32.28 29.77
C GLU A 40 -59.41 -33.05 28.91
N ASN A 41 -59.75 -34.24 28.41
CA ASN A 41 -58.85 -34.99 27.52
C ASN A 41 -58.62 -34.27 26.18
N MET A 42 -59.63 -33.59 25.64
CA MET A 42 -59.47 -32.77 24.44
C MET A 42 -58.59 -31.54 24.71
N GLU A 43 -58.84 -30.82 25.80
CA GLU A 43 -58.05 -29.65 26.20
C GLU A 43 -56.58 -30.01 26.44
N LEU A 44 -56.31 -31.09 27.18
CA LEU A 44 -54.96 -31.58 27.41
C LEU A 44 -54.26 -32.00 26.11
N LYS A 45 -54.99 -32.59 25.15
CA LYS A 45 -54.40 -32.94 23.85
C LYS A 45 -54.03 -31.71 23.03
N ASP A 46 -54.88 -30.68 23.06
CA ASP A 46 -54.61 -29.41 22.41
C ASP A 46 -53.40 -28.71 23.05
N GLU A 47 -53.35 -28.66 24.39
CA GLU A 47 -52.22 -28.10 25.13
C GLU A 47 -50.91 -28.84 24.82
N VAL A 48 -50.93 -30.17 24.79
CA VAL A 48 -49.77 -31.00 24.39
C VAL A 48 -49.34 -30.70 22.96
N GLN A 49 -50.27 -30.44 22.05
CA GLN A 49 -49.94 -30.08 20.67
C GLN A 49 -49.27 -28.71 20.62
N VAL A 50 -49.83 -27.70 21.27
CA VAL A 50 -49.26 -26.35 21.34
C VAL A 50 -47.86 -26.35 21.96
N LEU A 51 -47.68 -27.10 23.06
CA LEU A 51 -46.38 -27.24 23.70
C LEU A 51 -45.35 -27.93 22.80
N ASN A 52 -45.76 -28.98 22.07
CA ASN A 52 -44.88 -29.64 21.11
C ASN A 52 -44.47 -28.72 19.95
N ASP A 53 -45.40 -27.92 19.43
CA ASP A 53 -45.11 -26.95 18.38
C ASP A 53 -44.11 -25.89 18.88
N GLY A 54 -44.29 -25.39 20.11
CA GLY A 54 -43.33 -24.51 20.77
C GLY A 54 -41.94 -25.13 20.91
N ILE A 55 -41.86 -26.38 21.39
CA ILE A 55 -40.58 -27.12 21.49
C ILE A 55 -39.90 -27.24 20.12
N ASN A 56 -40.66 -27.55 19.07
CA ASN A 56 -40.11 -27.67 17.73
C ASN A 56 -39.58 -26.33 17.19
N GLN A 57 -40.28 -25.23 17.47
CA GLN A 57 -39.81 -23.89 17.14
C GLN A 57 -38.50 -23.56 17.87
N TYR A 58 -38.41 -23.82 19.18
CA TYR A 58 -37.18 -23.58 19.94
C TYR A 58 -36.01 -24.43 19.44
N LYS A 59 -36.24 -25.71 19.11
CA LYS A 59 -35.21 -26.55 18.47
C LYS A 59 -34.74 -26.00 17.12
N GLY A 60 -35.64 -25.42 16.34
CA GLY A 60 -35.30 -24.74 15.09
C GLY A 60 -34.42 -23.50 15.30
N ILE A 61 -34.74 -22.70 16.32
CA ILE A 61 -33.97 -21.53 16.73
C ILE A 61 -32.59 -21.97 17.24
N GLU A 62 -32.52 -22.96 18.12
CA GLU A 62 -31.28 -23.52 18.67
C GLU A 62 -30.34 -23.99 17.56
N LYS A 63 -30.87 -24.75 16.58
CA LYS A 63 -30.08 -25.20 15.43
C LYS A 63 -29.56 -24.04 14.58
N SER A 64 -30.35 -22.98 14.44
CA SER A 64 -29.95 -21.79 13.69
C SER A 64 -28.86 -21.00 14.44
N LEU A 65 -29.01 -20.88 15.76
CA LEU A 65 -28.02 -20.24 16.62
C LEU A 65 -26.70 -21.02 16.63
N GLN A 66 -26.75 -22.35 16.72
CA GLN A 66 -25.56 -23.21 16.64
C GLN A 66 -24.84 -23.03 15.31
N LYS A 67 -25.57 -22.98 14.19
CA LYS A 67 -24.98 -22.70 12.87
C LYS A 67 -24.35 -21.31 12.81
N ALA A 68 -25.01 -20.30 13.37
CA ALA A 68 -24.48 -18.94 13.41
C ALA A 68 -23.20 -18.85 14.23
N LEU A 69 -23.13 -19.57 15.37
CA LEU A 69 -21.93 -19.64 16.20
C LEU A 69 -20.76 -20.31 15.47
N VAL A 70 -20.99 -21.46 14.84
CA VAL A 70 -19.96 -22.16 14.06
C VAL A 70 -19.48 -21.31 12.88
N LEU A 71 -20.40 -20.62 12.20
CA LEU A 71 -20.05 -19.70 11.12
C LEU A 71 -19.20 -18.53 11.64
N ALA A 72 -19.58 -17.93 12.77
CA ALA A 72 -18.84 -16.83 13.38
C ALA A 72 -17.44 -17.26 13.82
N GLU A 73 -17.31 -18.44 14.42
CA GLU A 73 -16.02 -19.04 14.80
C GLU A 73 -15.14 -19.26 13.57
N THR A 74 -15.65 -19.97 12.57
CA THR A 74 -14.93 -20.25 11.31
C THR A 74 -14.50 -18.95 10.63
N THR A 75 -15.40 -17.97 10.54
CA THR A 75 -15.11 -16.67 9.91
C THR A 75 -14.04 -15.90 10.69
N SER A 76 -14.09 -15.96 12.03
CA SER A 76 -13.08 -15.33 12.88
C SER A 76 -11.72 -15.97 12.69
N GLU A 77 -11.64 -17.29 12.68
CA GLU A 77 -10.41 -18.04 12.43
C GLU A 77 -9.83 -17.74 11.05
N GLU A 78 -10.66 -17.75 10.00
CA GLU A 78 -10.26 -17.43 8.65
C GLU A 78 -9.75 -15.98 8.53
N THR A 79 -10.44 -15.03 9.17
CA THR A 79 -10.02 -13.62 9.19
C THR A 79 -8.66 -13.47 9.88
N ILE A 80 -8.45 -14.14 11.02
CA ILE A 80 -7.17 -14.10 11.75
C ILE A 80 -6.07 -14.75 10.92
N ALA A 81 -6.34 -15.90 10.28
CA ALA A 81 -5.38 -16.60 9.44
C ALA A 81 -4.97 -15.75 8.23
N SER A 82 -5.94 -15.14 7.54
CA SER A 82 -5.73 -14.22 6.42
C SER A 82 -4.92 -12.99 6.83
N ALA A 83 -5.28 -12.36 7.95
CA ALA A 83 -4.54 -11.21 8.47
C ALA A 83 -3.07 -11.56 8.81
N LYS A 84 -2.82 -12.72 9.41
CA LYS A 84 -1.46 -13.21 9.71
C LYS A 84 -0.67 -13.51 8.43
N ALA A 85 -1.29 -14.14 7.44
CA ALA A 85 -0.65 -14.41 6.16
C ALA A 85 -0.27 -13.11 5.44
N ASN A 86 -1.19 -12.14 5.39
CA ASN A 86 -0.95 -10.84 4.78
C ASN A 86 0.15 -10.07 5.53
N ALA A 87 0.16 -10.11 6.86
CA ALA A 87 1.21 -9.49 7.66
C ALA A 87 2.59 -10.09 7.34
N ALA A 88 2.69 -11.41 7.24
CA ALA A 88 3.94 -12.09 6.89
C ALA A 88 4.42 -11.72 5.47
N VAL A 89 3.50 -11.59 4.50
CA VAL A 89 3.83 -11.12 3.15
C VAL A 89 4.35 -9.69 3.18
N ILE A 90 3.69 -8.78 3.91
CA ILE A 90 4.11 -7.38 4.04
C ILE A 90 5.50 -7.29 4.68
N GLU A 91 5.76 -8.06 5.76
CA GLU A 91 7.07 -8.11 6.41
C GLU A 91 8.15 -8.62 5.45
N GLN A 92 7.86 -9.67 4.69
CA GLN A 92 8.80 -10.21 3.70
C GLN A 92 9.09 -9.22 2.57
N GLU A 93 8.06 -8.58 2.02
CA GLU A 93 8.21 -7.56 0.99
C GLU A 93 9.01 -6.35 1.49
N ALA A 94 8.74 -5.90 2.73
CA ALA A 94 9.48 -4.81 3.35
C ALA A 94 10.97 -5.18 3.54
N SER A 95 11.26 -6.42 3.97
CA SER A 95 12.63 -6.92 4.11
C SER A 95 13.35 -6.93 2.75
N VAL A 96 12.72 -7.47 1.71
CA VAL A 96 13.31 -7.52 0.36
C VAL A 96 13.57 -6.11 -0.19
N LYS A 97 12.62 -5.18 -0.01
CA LYS A 97 12.80 -3.78 -0.43
C LYS A 97 13.94 -3.10 0.34
N ALA A 98 14.04 -3.33 1.65
CA ALA A 98 15.11 -2.78 2.47
C ALA A 98 16.48 -3.34 2.03
N GLU A 99 16.57 -4.64 1.75
CA GLU A 99 17.78 -5.26 1.22
C GLU A 99 18.19 -4.70 -0.15
N ALA A 100 17.22 -4.48 -1.04
CA ALA A 100 17.45 -3.87 -2.34
C ALA A 100 18.01 -2.43 -2.20
N ILE A 101 17.38 -1.60 -1.36
CA ILE A 101 17.85 -0.23 -1.07
C ILE A 101 19.28 -0.25 -0.51
N LEU A 102 19.58 -1.16 0.41
CA LEU A 102 20.92 -1.29 0.98
C LEU A 102 21.95 -1.75 -0.06
N ALA A 103 21.57 -2.65 -0.97
CA ALA A 103 22.43 -3.10 -2.05
C ALA A 103 22.74 -1.96 -3.03
N ASP A 104 21.73 -1.19 -3.43
CA ASP A 104 21.89 -0.04 -4.32
C ASP A 104 22.75 1.06 -3.68
N ALA A 105 22.49 1.40 -2.41
CA ALA A 105 23.30 2.38 -1.67
C ALA A 105 24.77 1.95 -1.54
N LYS A 106 25.04 0.65 -1.32
CA LYS A 106 26.42 0.12 -1.30
C LYS A 106 27.09 0.24 -2.67
N LYS A 107 26.37 -0.08 -3.74
CA LYS A 107 26.87 0.05 -5.12
C LYS A 107 27.19 1.50 -5.46
N GLU A 108 26.33 2.44 -5.09
CA GLU A 108 26.60 3.87 -5.26
C GLU A 108 27.81 4.34 -4.45
N LEU A 109 27.96 3.88 -3.22
CA LEU A 109 29.13 4.17 -2.39
C LEU A 109 30.42 3.68 -3.02
N GLU A 110 30.43 2.47 -3.57
CA GLU A 110 31.58 1.92 -4.29
C GLU A 110 31.91 2.72 -5.54
N ASN A 111 30.90 3.10 -6.32
CA ASN A 111 31.08 3.98 -7.49
C ASN A 111 31.66 5.34 -7.10
N LEU A 112 31.16 5.95 -6.02
CA LEU A 112 31.66 7.24 -5.53
C LEU A 112 33.13 7.12 -5.07
N ARG A 113 33.48 6.04 -4.38
CA ARG A 113 34.87 5.75 -3.98
C ARG A 113 35.77 5.59 -5.20
N ALA A 114 35.33 4.85 -6.22
CA ALA A 114 36.08 4.70 -7.47
C ALA A 114 36.33 6.05 -8.15
N LYS A 115 35.29 6.88 -8.29
CA LYS A 115 35.40 8.26 -8.83
C LYS A 115 36.35 9.12 -8.02
N THR A 116 36.34 8.99 -6.68
CA THR A 116 37.24 9.74 -5.81
C THR A 116 38.70 9.36 -6.07
N VAL A 117 38.98 8.07 -6.18
CA VAL A 117 40.33 7.58 -6.49
C VAL A 117 40.79 8.04 -7.86
N GLU A 118 39.91 7.96 -8.87
CA GLU A 118 40.20 8.46 -10.22
C GLU A 118 40.53 9.95 -10.21
N LEU A 119 39.73 10.77 -9.52
CA LEU A 119 39.97 12.21 -9.42
C LEU A 119 41.30 12.54 -8.73
N LEU A 120 41.68 11.78 -7.68
CA LEU A 120 42.97 11.93 -7.03
C LEU A 120 44.14 11.58 -7.95
N GLN A 121 44.00 10.53 -8.78
CA GLN A 121 45.02 10.18 -9.77
C GLN A 121 45.15 11.25 -10.85
N GLN A 122 44.02 11.79 -11.34
CA GLN A 122 44.02 12.90 -12.29
C GLN A 122 44.70 14.15 -11.69
N TYR A 123 44.42 14.46 -10.42
CA TYR A 123 45.04 15.56 -9.71
C TYR A 123 46.57 15.41 -9.59
N GLU A 124 47.06 14.23 -9.17
CA GLU A 124 48.51 13.99 -9.06
C GLU A 124 49.19 14.01 -10.44
N SER A 125 48.54 13.49 -11.48
CA SER A 125 49.02 13.60 -12.87
C SER A 125 49.14 15.06 -13.31
N TYR A 126 48.09 15.86 -13.10
CA TYR A 126 48.08 17.28 -13.45
C TYR A 126 49.17 18.07 -12.71
N LYS A 127 49.30 17.83 -11.40
CA LYS A 127 50.36 18.42 -10.56
C LYS A 127 51.76 18.05 -11.06
N SER A 128 51.99 16.79 -11.44
CA SER A 128 53.28 16.36 -12.01
C SER A 128 53.57 17.02 -13.36
N GLN A 129 52.57 17.14 -14.23
CA GLN A 129 52.70 17.80 -15.52
C GLN A 129 53.06 19.28 -15.34
N TYR A 130 52.38 19.97 -14.42
CA TYR A 130 52.64 21.38 -14.13
C TYR A 130 54.04 21.59 -13.54
N LYS A 131 54.46 20.71 -12.61
CA LYS A 131 55.81 20.72 -12.06
C LYS A 131 56.87 20.53 -13.16
N SER A 132 56.64 19.57 -14.06
CA SER A 132 57.55 19.33 -15.20
C SER A 132 57.63 20.53 -16.14
N LEU A 133 56.50 21.19 -16.42
CA LEU A 133 56.47 22.41 -17.23
C LEU A 133 57.25 23.54 -16.58
N ALA A 134 57.04 23.78 -15.27
CA ALA A 134 57.76 24.80 -14.53
C ALA A 134 59.28 24.50 -14.47
N THR A 135 59.68 23.24 -14.27
CA THR A 135 61.10 22.85 -14.33
C THR A 135 61.67 23.07 -15.72
N ALA A 136 60.96 22.68 -16.79
CA ALA A 136 61.43 22.93 -18.17
C ALA A 136 61.57 24.43 -18.49
N GLN A 137 60.67 25.28 -17.97
CA GLN A 137 60.79 26.74 -18.08
C GLN A 137 61.99 27.29 -17.29
N MET A 138 62.24 26.74 -16.10
CA MET A 138 63.41 27.10 -15.29
C MET A 138 64.71 26.72 -16.01
N ASP A 139 64.79 25.48 -16.53
CA ASP A 139 65.94 24.99 -17.30
C ASP A 139 66.18 25.85 -18.56
N LEU A 140 65.11 26.34 -19.21
CA LEU A 140 65.21 27.27 -20.33
C LEU A 140 65.81 28.61 -19.92
N LEU A 141 65.39 29.19 -18.79
CA LEU A 141 65.94 30.45 -18.26
C LEU A 141 67.41 30.30 -17.83
N ASP A 142 67.77 29.14 -17.28
CA ASP A 142 69.15 28.82 -16.89
C ASP A 142 70.04 28.47 -18.10
N SER A 143 69.43 28.18 -19.25
CA SER A 143 70.16 27.88 -20.49
C SER A 143 70.85 29.11 -21.08
N ASP A 144 71.87 28.87 -21.89
CA ASP A 144 72.66 29.92 -22.55
C ASP A 144 71.83 30.84 -23.48
N ALA A 145 70.58 30.47 -23.80
CA ALA A 145 69.66 31.30 -24.59
C ALA A 145 69.22 32.60 -23.87
N PHE A 146 69.21 32.61 -22.52
CA PHE A 146 68.85 33.77 -21.70
C PHE A 146 70.06 34.46 -21.05
N LYS A 147 71.28 33.97 -21.29
CA LYS A 147 72.50 34.70 -20.95
C LYS A 147 72.67 35.88 -21.91
N ILE A 148 71.94 36.96 -21.64
CA ILE A 148 72.28 38.28 -22.17
C ILE A 148 73.63 38.61 -21.56
N GLU A 149 74.71 38.36 -22.31
CA GLU A 149 76.04 38.83 -21.94
C GLU A 149 75.96 40.34 -21.72
N LEU A 150 76.16 40.77 -20.47
CA LEU A 150 76.23 42.19 -20.10
C LEU A 150 77.26 42.94 -20.97
N ALA A 151 78.24 42.22 -21.53
CA ALA A 151 79.22 42.72 -22.49
C ALA A 151 78.63 43.28 -23.81
N LYS A 152 77.40 42.91 -24.19
CA LYS A 152 76.72 43.50 -25.36
C LYS A 152 75.83 44.69 -25.01
N VAL A 153 75.58 44.96 -23.72
CA VAL A 153 74.82 46.13 -23.28
C VAL A 153 75.69 47.40 -23.34
N ASP A 154 76.99 47.29 -23.05
CA ASP A 154 77.93 48.43 -23.19
C ASP A 154 78.03 48.95 -24.64
N THR A 155 77.84 48.06 -25.64
CA THR A 155 77.78 48.44 -27.06
C THR A 155 76.51 49.18 -27.46
N PHE A 156 75.44 49.13 -26.67
CA PHE A 156 74.22 49.93 -26.89
C PHE A 156 74.20 51.21 -26.06
N VAL A 157 74.85 51.24 -24.89
CA VAL A 157 74.88 52.41 -23.99
C VAL A 157 75.90 53.47 -24.43
N SER A 158 76.86 53.14 -25.29
CA SER A 158 77.90 54.10 -25.77
C SER A 158 77.53 54.88 -27.04
N THR A 159 76.27 54.89 -27.47
CA THR A 159 75.80 55.76 -28.56
C THR A 159 74.49 56.45 -28.19
N GLU A 160 74.62 57.64 -27.63
CA GLU A 160 73.59 58.68 -27.58
C GLU A 160 73.65 59.50 -28.90
N PRO A 161 72.56 60.15 -29.34
CA PRO A 161 71.42 59.51 -30.00
C PRO A 161 71.17 60.14 -31.39
N SER A 162 70.90 59.35 -32.43
CA SER A 162 70.26 59.87 -33.66
C SER A 162 68.80 59.46 -33.64
N VAL A 163 67.99 60.39 -33.14
CA VAL A 163 66.53 60.39 -33.22
C VAL A 163 66.12 60.32 -34.69
N GLU A 164 65.40 59.25 -35.05
CA GLU A 164 64.22 59.22 -35.91
C GLU A 164 64.06 57.83 -36.52
N SER A 165 63.36 56.95 -35.81
CA SER A 165 62.60 55.89 -36.45
C SER A 165 61.24 55.83 -35.77
N ARG A 166 60.33 56.52 -36.43
CA ARG A 166 58.89 56.64 -36.24
C ARG A 166 58.28 55.35 -35.68
N MET A 167 57.79 55.43 -34.45
CA MET A 167 56.89 54.43 -33.89
C MET A 167 55.63 54.35 -34.78
N VAL A 168 55.33 53.16 -35.30
CA VAL A 168 53.98 52.80 -35.73
C VAL A 168 53.44 51.86 -34.65
N TYR A 169 52.92 52.45 -33.58
CA TYR A 169 51.92 51.75 -32.79
C TYR A 169 50.64 51.78 -33.61
N GLN A 170 50.25 50.61 -34.12
CA GLN A 170 48.87 50.42 -34.52
C GLN A 170 48.07 50.38 -33.23
N ASN A 171 47.59 51.55 -32.83
CA ASN A 171 46.61 51.69 -31.77
C ASN A 171 45.39 50.85 -32.19
N VAL A 172 45.18 49.72 -31.51
CA VAL A 172 43.84 49.17 -31.39
C VAL A 172 43.15 50.12 -30.40
N PRO A 173 42.09 50.84 -30.80
CA PRO A 173 41.32 51.60 -29.83
C PRO A 173 40.55 50.59 -28.98
N GLU A 174 40.93 50.50 -27.71
CA GLU A 174 40.05 50.03 -26.65
C GLU A 174 39.31 51.26 -26.11
N THR A 175 38.07 51.46 -26.56
CA THR A 175 37.07 52.26 -25.85
C THR A 175 35.82 51.43 -25.69
N ALA A 176 35.74 50.82 -24.50
CA ALA A 176 34.60 50.67 -23.62
C ALA A 176 33.16 50.65 -24.20
N ALA A 177 32.53 49.49 -24.00
CA ALA A 177 31.21 49.28 -23.40
C ALA A 177 29.98 49.95 -24.05
N ALA A 178 29.08 49.13 -24.61
CA ALA A 178 27.95 48.58 -23.86
C ALA A 178 27.15 47.64 -24.78
N ASP A 179 26.89 46.44 -24.26
CA ASP A 179 25.69 45.62 -24.41
C ASP A 179 24.85 45.79 -25.68
N ASP A 180 24.91 44.77 -26.54
CA ASP A 180 23.77 44.30 -27.33
C ASP A 180 24.02 42.83 -27.69
N ASP A 181 23.20 41.95 -27.12
CA ASP A 181 22.54 40.85 -27.84
C ASP A 181 21.53 40.21 -26.88
N GLU A 182 20.40 40.92 -26.69
CA GLU A 182 19.12 40.26 -26.41
C GLU A 182 18.75 39.45 -27.66
N ALA A 183 19.16 38.18 -27.67
CA ALA A 183 18.47 37.17 -28.46
C ALA A 183 17.17 36.81 -27.73
N ASP A 184 16.10 37.54 -28.07
CA ASP A 184 14.75 37.03 -28.04
C ASP A 184 14.72 35.75 -28.90
N ASP A 185 14.72 34.59 -28.26
CA ASP A 185 14.17 33.37 -28.85
C ASP A 185 13.00 32.93 -27.97
N GLU A 186 11.83 33.13 -28.56
CA GLU A 186 10.47 32.82 -28.17
C GLU A 186 10.34 31.63 -27.19
N MET A 187 9.98 31.94 -25.93
CA MET A 187 9.24 31.01 -25.10
C MET A 187 7.76 31.06 -25.51
N ASP A 188 7.33 30.12 -26.35
CA ASP A 188 5.98 29.57 -26.26
C ASP A 188 5.98 28.11 -26.72
N GLU A 189 5.92 27.19 -25.76
CA GLU A 189 4.94 26.11 -25.90
C GLU A 189 4.50 25.66 -24.51
N THR A 190 3.33 26.20 -24.14
CA THR A 190 2.43 25.68 -23.13
C THR A 190 2.51 24.16 -22.97
N LEU A 191 2.62 23.72 -21.71
CA LEU A 191 2.38 22.34 -21.28
C LEU A 191 1.11 21.79 -21.95
N SER A 192 1.29 20.95 -22.97
CA SER A 192 0.22 20.17 -23.58
C SER A 192 -0.23 19.09 -22.60
N ALA A 193 -1.53 19.00 -22.36
CA ALA A 193 -2.16 18.10 -21.40
C ALA A 193 -2.22 16.62 -21.85
N ASP A 194 -1.31 16.20 -22.73
CA ASP A 194 -1.25 14.83 -23.30
C ASP A 194 0.12 14.14 -23.08
N ASP A 195 0.90 14.59 -22.09
CA ASP A 195 2.11 13.87 -21.69
C ASP A 195 1.77 12.54 -20.98
N PRO A 196 2.24 11.38 -21.48
CA PRO A 196 1.92 10.06 -20.93
C PRO A 196 2.47 9.81 -19.53
N ILE A 197 3.31 10.70 -19.01
CA ILE A 197 3.87 10.64 -17.64
C ILE A 197 2.92 11.24 -16.60
N VAL A 198 2.01 12.15 -17.01
CA VAL A 198 1.07 12.81 -16.08
C VAL A 198 -0.23 12.00 -15.87
N GLN A 199 -0.58 11.12 -16.81
CA GLN A 199 -1.77 10.26 -16.67
C GLN A 199 -1.62 9.20 -15.57
N ASP A 200 -0.40 8.76 -15.25
CA ASP A 200 -0.18 7.76 -14.21
C ASP A 200 -0.42 8.31 -12.78
N ILE A 201 -0.15 9.60 -12.55
CA ILE A 201 -0.31 10.21 -11.22
C ILE A 201 -1.78 10.52 -10.92
N ALA A 202 -2.58 10.89 -11.93
CA ALA A 202 -4.01 11.16 -11.76
C ALA A 202 -4.83 9.89 -11.45
N SER A 203 -4.38 8.72 -11.90
CA SER A 203 -5.08 7.44 -11.66
C SER A 203 -4.91 6.87 -10.24
N ILE A 204 -4.01 7.45 -9.43
CA ILE A 204 -3.70 6.97 -8.08
C ILE A 204 -4.65 7.57 -7.02
N PHE A 205 -5.33 8.67 -7.31
CA PHE A 205 -6.19 9.36 -6.34
C PHE A 205 -7.70 9.20 -6.56
N ASP A 206 -8.14 8.57 -7.65
CA ASP A 206 -9.54 8.20 -7.86
C ASP A 206 -9.76 6.70 -7.61
N LYS A 207 -9.84 6.32 -6.33
CA LYS A 207 -10.50 5.08 -5.88
C LYS A 207 -10.97 5.15 -4.43
#